data_AF-F0G8U1-F1
#
_entry.id   AF-F0G8U1-F1
#
_cell.length_a   1.000
_cell.length_b   1.000
_cell.length_c   1.000
_cell.angle_alpha   90.00
_cell.angle_beta   90.00
_cell.angle_gamma   90.00
#
_symmetry.space_group_name_H-M   'P 1'
#
loop_
_entity.id
_entity.type
_entity.pdbx_description
1 polymer ?
#
loop_
_entity_poly.entity_id
_entity_poly.type
_entity_poly.pdbx_seq_one_letter_code
_entity_poly.pdbx_strand_id
1 'polypeptide(L)' 'MEFFRIRKDIPFMRHALVFNVISLVTFLAAVFFLFHRGLHLSVEFTGGTVIEVQYQQAAQLEPVR' A
#
# COMPACT_ATOMS: atom_id res chain seq x y z
N MET A 1 45.18 5.45 -17.74
CA MET A 1 44.07 5.61 -16.79
C MET A 1 42.95 6.48 -17.39
N GLU A 2 42.32 6.12 -18.52
CA GLU A 2 41.21 6.93 -19.09
C GLU A 2 40.09 6.11 -19.76
N PHE A 3 40.05 4.78 -19.58
CA PHE A 3 39.10 3.90 -20.29
C PHE A 3 37.73 3.70 -19.60
N PHE A 4 37.42 4.45 -18.54
CA PHE A 4 36.15 4.31 -17.81
C PHE A 4 35.44 5.66 -17.63
N ARG A 5 34.99 6.28 -18.73
CA ARG A 5 33.96 7.33 -18.66
C ARG A 5 32.68 6.83 -19.32
N ILE A 6 32.02 5.87 -18.65
CA ILE A 6 30.66 5.47 -18.99
C ILE A 6 29.74 6.60 -18.53
N ARG A 7 29.55 7.64 -19.35
CA ARG A 7 28.46 8.59 -19.15
C ARG A 7 27.18 7.98 -19.74
N LYS A 8 26.46 7.23 -18.91
CA LYS A 8 25.08 6.85 -19.18
C LYS A 8 24.18 7.91 -18.54
N ASP A 9 24.03 9.05 -19.21
CA ASP A 9 22.99 10.00 -18.83
C ASP A 9 21.65 9.41 -19.29
N ILE A 10 20.96 8.76 -18.37
CA ILE A 10 19.62 8.22 -18.61
C ILE A 10 18.64 9.41 -18.57
N PRO A 11 17.87 9.66 -19.63
CA PRO A 11 16.96 10.81 -19.69
C PRO A 11 15.68 10.57 -18.86
N PHE A 12 15.82 10.45 -17.54
CA PHE A 12 14.71 10.24 -16.59
C PHE A 12 13.66 11.36 -16.68
N MET A 13 14.10 12.58 -16.94
CA MET A 13 13.25 13.77 -17.01
C MET A 13 12.27 13.76 -18.19
N ARG A 14 12.49 12.94 -19.22
CA ARG A 14 11.63 12.88 -20.41
C ARG A 14 10.17 12.48 -20.09
N HIS A 15 9.97 11.71 -19.02
CA HIS A 15 8.65 11.21 -18.61
C HIS A 15 8.17 11.81 -17.28
N ALA A 16 8.87 12.83 -16.77
CA ALA A 16 8.57 13.42 -15.47
C ALA A 16 7.11 13.88 -15.35
N LEU A 17 6.55 14.45 -16.42
CA LEU A 17 5.15 14.89 -16.45
C LEU A 17 4.19 13.71 -16.30
N VAL A 18 4.39 12.63 -17.06
CA VAL A 18 3.54 11.44 -17.02
C VAL A 18 3.57 10.80 -15.63
N PHE A 19 4.76 10.61 -15.05
CA PHE A 19 4.89 10.05 -13.71
C PHE A 19 4.27 10.93 -12.63
N ASN A 20 4.39 12.26 -12.73
CA ASN A 20 3.75 13.18 -11.80
C ASN A 20 2.23 13.15 -11.90
N VAL A 21 1.67 13.08 -13.12
CA VAL A 21 0.21 12.97 -13.31
C VAL A 21 -0.29 11.65 -12.73
N ILE A 22 0.36 10.53 -13.02
CA ILE A 22 -0.03 9.23 -12.47
C ILE A 22 0.04 9.25 -10.95
N SER A 23 1.13 9.77 -10.37
CA SER A 23 1.32 9.93 -8.93
C SER A 23 0.22 10.78 -8.28
N LEU A 24 -0.13 11.90 -8.92
CA LEU A 24 -1.18 12.78 -8.42
C LEU A 24 -2.56 12.09 -8.45
N VAL A 25 -2.88 11.38 -9.54
CA VAL A 25 -4.15 10.66 -9.68
C VAL A 25 -4.26 9.54 -8.63
N THR A 26 -3.21 8.73 -8.45
CA THR A 26 -3.23 7.66 -7.43
C THR A 26 -3.29 8.23 -6.02
N PHE A 27 -2.63 9.35 -5.75
CA PHE A 27 -2.73 10.05 -4.48
C PHE A 27 -4.16 10.54 -4.19
N LEU A 28 -4.79 11.21 -5.15
CA LEU A 28 -6.18 11.66 -5.02
C LEU A 28 -7.15 10.48 -4.84
N ALA A 29 -6.94 9.38 -5.56
CA ALA A 29 -7.72 8.17 -5.40
C ALA A 29 -7.56 7.59 -3.99
N ALA A 30 -6.35 7.55 -3.44
CA ALA A 30 -6.11 7.07 -2.07
C ALA A 30 -6.84 7.93 -1.04
N VAL A 31 -6.76 9.26 -1.16
CA VAL A 31 -7.50 10.19 -0.30
C VAL A 31 -9.01 9.99 -0.43
N PHE A 32 -9.52 9.86 -1.65
CA PHE A 32 -10.94 9.57 -1.91
C PHE A 32 -11.38 8.28 -1.22
N PHE A 33 -10.65 7.18 -1.39
CA PHE A 33 -10.99 5.89 -0.76
C PHE A 33 -10.90 5.95 0.75
N LEU A 34 -9.93 6.68 1.30
CA LEU A 34 -9.81 6.87 2.75
C LEU A 34 -11.05 7.55 3.33
N PHE A 35 -11.57 8.60 2.68
CA PHE A 35 -12.79 9.26 3.12
C PHE A 35 -14.06 8.43 2.88
N HIS A 36 -14.14 7.69 1.77
CA HIS A 36 -15.37 6.95 1.41
C HIS A 36 -15.50 5.60 2.12
N ARG A 37 -14.40 4.86 2.34
CA ARG A 37 -14.42 3.56 3.04
C ARG A 37 -14.10 3.67 4.53
N GLY A 38 -13.53 4.79 4.98
CA GLY A 38 -13.06 4.94 6.35
C GLY A 38 -11.80 4.09 6.62
N LEU A 39 -11.31 4.20 7.84
CA LEU A 39 -10.20 3.40 8.33
C LEU A 39 -10.73 2.08 8.92
N HIS A 40 -10.07 0.97 8.60
CA HIS A 40 -10.24 -0.28 9.34
C HIS A 40 -9.56 -0.13 10.70
N LEU A 41 -10.26 0.50 11.65
CA LEU A 41 -9.78 0.71 12.99
C LEU A 41 -9.66 -0.65 13.69
N SER A 42 -8.42 -1.05 13.99
CA SER A 42 -8.15 -2.22 14.82
C SER A 42 -8.87 -2.11 16.15
N VAL A 43 -9.10 -3.26 16.78
CA VAL A 43 -9.77 -3.40 18.08
C VAL A 43 -9.14 -2.50 19.17
N GLU A 44 -7.84 -2.20 19.03
CA GLU A 44 -7.09 -1.26 19.88
C GLU A 44 -7.69 0.15 19.91
N PHE A 45 -8.33 0.59 18.82
CA PHE A 45 -8.89 1.94 18.68
C PHE A 45 -10.40 1.99 18.87
N THR A 46 -11.10 0.89 18.62
CA THR A 46 -12.58 0.80 18.72
C THR A 46 -13.06 0.23 20.05
N GLY A 47 -12.16 -0.30 20.89
CA GLY A 47 -12.50 -0.91 22.17
C GLY A 47 -13.16 -2.27 21.95
N GLY A 48 -12.37 -3.33 22.08
CA GLY A 48 -12.88 -4.70 22.05
C GLY A 48 -11.85 -5.69 22.57
N THR A 49 -12.23 -6.97 22.58
CA THR A 49 -11.38 -8.05 23.08
C THR A 49 -10.86 -8.86 21.90
N VAL A 50 -9.53 -8.95 21.77
CA VAL A 50 -8.89 -9.85 20.80
C VAL A 50 -8.80 -11.23 21.42
N ILE A 51 -9.41 -12.23 20.78
CA ILE A 51 -9.27 -13.65 21.17
C ILE A 51 -8.42 -14.33 20.09
N GLU A 52 -7.15 -14.60 20.40
CA GLU A 52 -6.28 -15.37 19.53
C GLU A 52 -6.50 -16.86 19.79
N VAL A 53 -7.05 -17.57 18.80
CA VAL A 53 -7.29 -19.01 18.88
C VAL A 53 -6.34 -19.74 17.94
N GLN A 54 -5.43 -20.54 18.49
CA GLN A 54 -4.59 -21.45 17.71
C GLN A 54 -5.27 -22.82 17.59
N TYR A 55 -5.76 -23.14 16.39
CA TYR A 55 -6.25 -24.48 16.09
C TYR A 55 -5.14 -25.30 15.42
N GLN A 56 -4.89 -26.52 15.90
CA GLN A 56 -3.91 -27.44 15.31
C GLN A 56 -4.36 -28.05 13.97
N GLN A 57 -5.62 -27.84 13.58
CA GLN A 57 -6.19 -28.31 12.31
C GLN A 57 -7.00 -27.17 11.67
N ALA A 58 -7.03 -27.12 10.33
CA ALA A 58 -7.64 -26.05 9.55
C ALA A 58 -9.05 -25.72 10.07
N ALA A 59 -9.19 -24.54 10.69
CA ALA A 59 -10.45 -24.10 11.27
C ALA A 59 -11.52 -24.00 10.17
N GLN A 60 -12.62 -24.75 10.32
CA GLN A 60 -13.82 -24.56 9.51
C GLN A 60 -14.42 -23.21 9.89
N LEU A 61 -14.38 -22.25 8.97
CA LEU A 61 -14.79 -20.84 9.16
C LEU A 61 -16.33 -20.64 9.16
N GLU A 62 -17.10 -21.73 9.21
CA GLU A 62 -18.56 -21.69 9.09
C GLU A 62 -19.30 -21.40 10.42
N PRO A 63 -18.85 -21.85 11.62
CA PRO A 63 -19.54 -21.51 12.86
C PRO A 63 -18.93 -20.34 13.62
N VAL A 64 -17.90 -19.66 13.08
CA VAL A 64 -17.23 -18.50 13.72
C VAL A 64 -17.68 -17.18 13.08
N ARG A 65 -19.00 -17.01 12.92
CA ARG A 65 -19.63 -15.74 12.55
C ARG A 65 -20.62 -15.33 13.62
#